data_AF-A0A090X1L9-F1
#
_entry.id   AF-A0A090X1L9-F1
#
_cell.length_a   1.000
_cell.length_b   1.000
_cell.length_c   1.000
_cell.angle_alpha   90.00
_cell.angle_beta   90.00
_cell.angle_gamma   90.00
#
_symmetry.space_group_name_H-M   'P 1'
#
loop_
_entity.id
_entity.type
_entity.pdbx_description
1 polymer ?
#
loop_
_entity_poly.entity_id
_entity_poly.type
_entity_poly.pdbx_seq_one_letter_code
_entity_poly.pdbx_strand_id
1 'polypeptide(L)'
;MPILGLGTFRSEPNEVYNAVLSAIKIGYRHIDCAAAYGNEKEVGNAIAEAIKQGLVTREDLWVTSKLWNASHGEENVIPALNQTLEDLQLDYLDLYLIHWPVA
;
A
#
# COMPACT_ATOMS: atom_id res chain seq x y z
N MET A 1 -11.38 -9.62 2.18
CA MET A 1 -11.06 -8.33 2.80
C MET A 1 -11.21 -8.41 4.32
N PRO A 2 -10.15 -8.20 5.11
CA PRO A 2 -10.25 -8.04 6.56
C PRO A 2 -11.04 -6.78 6.96
N ILE A 3 -11.87 -6.89 7.99
CA ILE A 3 -12.78 -5.82 8.45
C ILE A 3 -12.06 -4.65 9.14
N LEU A 4 -10.82 -4.85 9.59
CA LEU A 4 -10.00 -3.85 10.24
C LEU A 4 -8.65 -3.78 9.51
N GLY A 5 -8.22 -2.56 9.20
CA GLY A 5 -6.95 -2.29 8.52
C GLY A 5 -6.23 -1.07 9.08
N LEU A 6 -4.93 -1.00 8.81
CA LEU A 6 -4.09 0.15 9.13
C LEU A 6 -4.13 1.15 7.95
N GLY A 7 -4.55 2.39 8.22
CA GLY A 7 -4.38 3.49 7.28
C GLY A 7 -3.00 4.13 7.40
N THR A 8 -2.41 4.53 6.27
CA THR A 8 -1.04 5.07 6.19
C THR A 8 -0.97 6.57 5.88
N PHE A 9 -2.10 7.27 5.83
CA PHE A 9 -2.15 8.70 5.56
C PHE A 9 -1.54 9.53 6.70
N ARG A 10 -0.77 10.56 6.35
CA ARG A 10 -0.13 11.54 7.27
C ARG A 10 0.85 10.95 8.29
N SER A 11 1.44 9.80 7.99
CA SER A 11 2.64 9.39 8.72
C SER A 11 3.79 10.36 8.43
N GLU A 12 4.55 10.73 9.46
CA GLU A 12 5.78 11.50 9.27
C GLU A 12 6.82 10.65 8.49
N PRO A 13 7.77 11.27 7.79
CA PRO A 13 8.82 10.54 7.09
C PRO A 13 9.55 9.55 8.01
N ASN A 14 9.74 8.31 7.58
CA ASN A 14 10.33 7.20 8.33
C ASN A 14 9.46 6.59 9.46
N GLU A 15 8.26 7.12 9.74
CA GLU A 15 7.37 6.52 10.76
C GLU A 15 6.49 5.40 10.20
N VAL A 16 6.05 5.51 8.93
CA VAL A 16 5.10 4.55 8.34
C VAL A 16 5.71 3.15 8.27
N TYR A 17 7.01 3.04 8.02
CA TYR A 17 7.71 1.76 8.02
C TYR A 17 7.52 1.01 9.35
N ASN A 18 7.78 1.70 10.46
CA ASN A 18 7.67 1.13 11.80
C ASN A 18 6.21 0.80 12.15
N ALA A 19 5.27 1.67 11.74
CA ALA A 19 3.85 1.45 11.95
C ALA A 19 3.34 0.19 11.22
N VAL A 20 3.68 0.04 9.94
CA VAL A 20 3.28 -1.13 9.13
C VAL A 20 3.90 -2.42 9.66
N LEU A 21 5.21 -2.42 9.93
CA LEU A 21 5.88 -3.61 10.45
C LEU A 21 5.32 -4.03 11.82
N SER A 22 5.06 -3.04 12.70
CA SER A 22 4.43 -3.30 14.00
C SER A 22 3.01 -3.80 13.87
N ALA A 23 2.21 -3.23 12.96
CA ALA A 23 0.85 -3.67 12.70
C ALA A 23 0.80 -5.13 12.23
N ILE A 24 1.70 -5.53 11.32
CA ILE A 24 1.80 -6.92 10.86
C ILE A 24 2.18 -7.85 12.03
N LYS A 25 3.15 -7.45 12.86
CA LYS A 25 3.59 -8.20 14.06
C LYS A 25 2.45 -8.42 15.07
N ILE A 26 1.58 -7.43 15.26
CA ILE A 26 0.44 -7.54 16.19
C ILE A 26 -0.81 -8.17 15.56
N GLY A 27 -0.76 -8.57 14.28
CA GLY A 27 -1.80 -9.37 13.63
C GLY A 27 -2.64 -8.65 12.58
N TYR A 28 -2.36 -7.40 12.24
CA TYR A 28 -3.04 -6.76 11.10
C TYR A 28 -2.68 -7.50 9.82
N ARG A 29 -3.68 -7.62 8.94
CA ARG A 29 -3.56 -8.21 7.61
C ARG A 29 -4.10 -7.31 6.52
N HIS A 30 -4.58 -6.10 6.84
CA HIS A 30 -5.07 -5.14 5.87
C HIS A 30 -4.30 -3.83 6.03
N ILE A 31 -3.64 -3.40 4.95
CA ILE A 31 -2.89 -2.14 4.86
C ILE A 31 -3.54 -1.28 3.76
N ASP A 32 -3.96 -0.07 4.14
CA ASP A 32 -4.53 0.92 3.22
C ASP A 32 -3.47 1.98 2.86
N CYS A 33 -3.16 2.05 1.57
CA CYS A 33 -2.16 2.92 0.94
C CYS A 33 -2.83 3.85 -0.08
N ALA A 34 -2.07 4.82 -0.60
CA ALA A 34 -2.40 5.56 -1.80
C ALA A 34 -1.14 6.23 -2.36
N ALA A 35 -1.02 6.31 -3.68
CA ALA A 35 0.06 7.04 -4.33
C ALA A 35 0.20 8.49 -3.81
N ALA A 36 -0.95 9.14 -3.55
CA ALA A 36 -1.02 10.51 -3.06
C ALA A 36 -0.44 10.72 -1.64
N TYR A 37 -0.23 9.66 -0.86
CA TYR A 37 0.34 9.78 0.49
C TYR A 37 1.86 9.92 0.46
N GLY A 38 2.50 9.63 -0.68
CA GLY A 38 3.93 9.84 -0.88
C GLY A 38 4.85 8.90 -0.09
N ASN A 39 4.30 7.81 0.43
CA ASN A 39 5.00 6.92 1.37
C ASN A 39 4.94 5.42 1.02
N GLU A 40 4.47 5.07 -0.18
CA GLU A 40 4.35 3.68 -0.64
C GLU A 40 5.68 2.93 -0.62
N LYS A 41 6.81 3.59 -0.93
CA LYS A 41 8.16 3.00 -0.84
C LYS A 41 8.50 2.50 0.57
N GLU A 42 8.18 3.29 1.59
CA GLU A 42 8.43 2.91 2.98
C GLU A 42 7.50 1.78 3.43
N VAL A 43 6.25 1.80 2.98
CA VAL A 43 5.29 0.70 3.21
C VAL A 43 5.78 -0.59 2.57
N GLY A 44 6.24 -0.54 1.31
CA GLY A 44 6.78 -1.68 0.58
C GLY A 44 7.99 -2.30 1.28
N ASN A 45 8.92 -1.45 1.76
CA ASN A 45 10.05 -1.91 2.58
C ASN A 45 9.61 -2.65 3.85
N ALA A 46 8.56 -2.19 4.53
CA ALA A 46 8.05 -2.83 5.73
C ALA A 46 7.36 -4.17 5.43
N ILE A 47 6.60 -4.26 4.33
CA ILE A 47 5.97 -5.50 3.87
C ILE A 47 7.05 -6.53 3.49
N ALA A 48 8.02 -6.13 2.67
CA ALA A 48 9.13 -6.99 2.25
C ALA A 48 9.92 -7.52 3.45
N GLU A 49 10.22 -6.68 4.43
CA GLU A 49 10.89 -7.11 5.67
C GLU A 49 10.02 -8.08 6.48
N ALA A 50 8.70 -7.84 6.60
CA ALA A 50 7.81 -8.74 7.31
C ALA A 50 7.73 -10.13 6.67
N ILE A 51 7.69 -10.20 5.34
CA ILE A 51 7.73 -11.46 4.58
C ILE A 51 9.08 -12.14 4.76
N LYS A 52 10.19 -11.39 4.64
CA LYS A 52 11.55 -11.91 4.84
C LYS A 52 11.77 -12.46 6.24
N GLN A 53 11.20 -11.84 7.28
CA GLN A 53 11.22 -12.33 8.66
C GLN A 53 10.29 -13.53 8.90
N GLY A 54 9.49 -13.94 7.90
CA GLY A 54 8.53 -15.04 8.02
C GLY A 54 7.33 -14.71 8.91
N LEU A 55 7.00 -13.43 9.10
CA LEU A 55 5.86 -13.01 9.93
C LEU A 55 4.52 -13.25 9.24
N VAL A 56 4.52 -13.19 7.90
CA VAL A 56 3.39 -13.37 6.98
C VAL A 56 3.91 -13.83 5.62
N THR A 57 3.06 -14.44 4.81
CA THR A 57 3.27 -14.54 3.37
C THR A 57 2.60 -13.37 2.64
N ARG A 58 2.85 -13.21 1.34
CA ARG A 58 2.17 -12.16 0.57
C ARG A 58 0.65 -12.38 0.58
N GLU A 59 0.21 -13.62 0.49
CA GLU A 59 -1.20 -14.00 0.39
C GLU A 59 -1.96 -13.82 1.71
N ASP A 60 -1.25 -13.73 2.83
CA ASP A 60 -1.86 -13.38 4.13
C ASP A 60 -2.29 -11.90 4.19
N LEU A 61 -1.71 -11.04 3.35
CA LEU A 61 -1.94 -9.60 3.36
C LEU A 61 -2.99 -9.18 2.33
N TRP A 62 -3.81 -8.22 2.74
CA TRP A 62 -4.71 -7.44 1.90
C TRP A 62 -4.13 -6.02 1.77
N VAL A 63 -3.63 -5.68 0.60
CA VAL A 63 -3.04 -4.37 0.31
C VAL A 63 -3.94 -3.60 -0.64
N THR A 64 -4.44 -2.45 -0.16
CA THR A 64 -5.24 -1.52 -0.94
C THR A 64 -4.39 -0.33 -1.36
N SER A 65 -4.46 0.11 -2.62
CA SER A 65 -3.96 1.42 -3.03
C SER A 65 -4.98 2.16 -3.91
N LYS A 66 -4.67 3.41 -4.29
CA LYS A 66 -5.62 4.34 -4.92
C LYS A 66 -4.97 5.10 -6.07
N LEU A 67 -5.63 5.08 -7.22
CA LEU A 67 -5.32 5.90 -8.39
C LEU A 67 -5.56 7.37 -8.05
N TRP A 68 -4.51 8.19 -8.15
CA TRP A 68 -4.63 9.62 -7.89
C TRP A 68 -5.32 10.37 -9.03
N ASN A 69 -5.96 11.49 -8.70
CA ASN A 69 -6.82 12.29 -9.58
C ASN A 69 -6.14 12.66 -10.91
N ALA A 70 -4.85 12.99 -10.86
CA ALA A 70 -4.05 13.36 -12.03
C ALA A 70 -3.83 12.20 -13.04
N SER A 71 -4.21 10.97 -12.69
CA SER A 71 -3.97 9.76 -13.49
C SER A 71 -5.25 9.08 -13.97
N HIS A 72 -6.40 9.76 -13.97
CA HIS A 72 -7.67 9.21 -14.45
C HIS A 72 -7.74 9.03 -15.98
N GLY A 73 -6.86 9.66 -16.75
CA GLY A 73 -6.76 9.41 -18.19
C GLY A 73 -6.45 7.94 -18.48
N GLU A 74 -7.12 7.36 -19.47
CA GLU A 74 -7.05 5.92 -19.80
C GLU A 74 -5.60 5.45 -19.98
N GLU A 75 -4.77 6.25 -20.63
CA GLU A 75 -3.36 6.00 -20.88
C GLU A 75 -2.47 6.09 -19.63
N ASN A 76 -2.97 6.70 -18.55
CA ASN A 76 -2.21 6.97 -17.32
C ASN A 76 -2.52 5.96 -16.20
N VAL A 77 -3.62 5.20 -16.29
CA VAL A 77 -4.04 4.26 -15.24
C VAL A 77 -3.00 3.15 -15.03
N ILE A 78 -2.56 2.50 -16.11
CA ILE A 78 -1.60 1.39 -16.04
C ILE A 78 -0.21 1.86 -15.57
N PRO A 79 0.36 2.96 -16.11
CA PRO A 79 1.60 3.53 -15.58
C PRO A 79 1.53 3.86 -14.08
N ALA A 80 0.42 4.45 -13.61
CA ALA A 80 0.25 4.78 -12.20
C ALA A 80 0.18 3.53 -11.32
N LEU A 81 -0.56 2.49 -11.74
CA LEU A 81 -0.61 1.22 -11.02
C LEU A 81 0.78 0.56 -10.96
N ASN A 82 1.52 0.55 -12.07
CA ASN A 82 2.87 -0.03 -12.11
C ASN A 82 3.82 0.69 -11.16
N GLN A 83 3.76 2.03 -11.07
CA GLN A 83 4.56 2.78 -10.11
C GLN A 83 4.20 2.40 -8.67
N THR A 84 2.91 2.29 -8.34
CA THR A 84 2.46 1.85 -7.02
C THR A 84 2.95 0.44 -6.70
N LEU A 85 2.88 -0.49 -7.66
CA LEU A 85 3.38 -1.87 -7.48
C LEU A 85 4.89 -1.91 -7.27
N GLU A 86 5.65 -1.12 -8.03
CA GLU A 86 7.11 -0.98 -7.86
C GLU A 86 7.45 -0.41 -6.47
N ASP A 87 6.78 0.68 -6.08
CA ASP A 87 7.02 1.36 -4.80
C ASP A 87 6.67 0.43 -3.63
N LEU A 88 5.55 -0.29 -3.71
CA LEU A 88 5.15 -1.28 -2.70
C LEU A 88 5.93 -2.59 -2.77
N GLN A 89 6.75 -2.82 -3.81
CA GLN A 89 7.47 -4.07 -4.08
C GLN A 89 6.52 -5.28 -4.16
N LEU A 90 5.41 -5.14 -4.89
CA LEU A 90 4.37 -6.16 -5.02
C LEU A 90 4.09 -6.50 -6.48
N ASP A 91 3.72 -7.75 -6.74
CA ASP A 91 3.26 -8.18 -8.07
C ASP A 91 1.77 -7.86 -8.32
N TYR A 92 0.99 -7.68 -7.25
CA TYR A 92 -0.44 -7.35 -7.31
C TYR A 92 -0.94 -6.59 -6.08
N LEU A 93 -2.05 -5.88 -6.26
CA LEU A 93 -2.88 -5.31 -5.19
C LEU A 93 -4.15 -6.13 -5.00
N ASP A 94 -4.63 -6.21 -3.77
CA ASP A 94 -5.90 -6.85 -3.44
C ASP A 94 -7.10 -5.95 -3.80
N LEU A 95 -6.88 -4.64 -3.78
CA LEU A 95 -7.87 -3.63 -4.16
C LEU A 95 -7.18 -2.37 -4.72
N TYR A 96 -7.69 -1.86 -5.83
CA TYR A 96 -7.26 -0.59 -6.41
C TYR A 96 -8.47 0.31 -6.65
N LEU A 97 -8.47 1.50 -6.04
CA LEU A 97 -9.61 2.42 -6.04
C LEU A 97 -9.33 3.68 -6.83
N ILE A 98 -10.37 4.26 -7.45
CA ILE A 98 -10.35 5.69 -7.83
C ILE A 98 -10.37 6.49 -6.53
N HIS A 99 -9.35 7.33 -6.27
CA HIS A 99 -9.22 8.03 -4.99
C HIS A 99 -10.33 9.06 -4.79
N TRP A 100 -10.65 9.84 -5.84
CA TRP A 100 -11.73 10.82 -5.82
C TRP A 100 -12.46 10.84 -7.16
N PRO A 101 -13.75 11.22 -7.20
CA PRO A 101 -14.47 11.41 -8.46
C PRO A 101 -14.18 12.78 -9.09
N VAL A 102 -12.91 13.17 -9.22
CA VAL A 102 -12.46 14.41 -9.85
C VAL A 102 -11.14 14.18 -10.60
N ALA A 103 -11.01 14.74 -11.80
CA ALA A 103 -9.86 14.62 -12.70
C ALA A 103 -9.39 16.02 -13.13
#